data_AF-A0A940KRY3-F1
#
_entry.id   AF-A0A940KRY3-F1
#
_cell.length_a   1.000
_cell.length_b   1.000
_cell.length_c   1.000
_cell.angle_alpha   90.00
_cell.angle_beta   90.00
_cell.angle_gamma   90.00
#
_symmetry.space_group_name_H-M   'P 1'
#
loop_
_entity.id
_entity.type
_entity.pdbx_description
1 polymer ?
#
loop_
_entity_poly.entity_id
_entity_poly.type
_entity_poly.pdbx_seq_one_letter_code
_entity_poly.pdbx_strand_id
1 'polypeptide(L)'
;INSIVNNSFSAAQTPARKNYQIGISIFNPKNPGPGFLDVTDLTRSPLPEVQRQLLAPSFEASIPAQGILDMSEVSSTTELKAKFETSSGIFLPLQELGIPAEITAGFQGSGDASSTARKKVYMLNLIQPMYTLNVLTNHNQLFQSANAHTSLTNAAYVESVTYGRRILIVVTSSSTLARVKAAMSAAISAEINGTEGADIDLGTKVSGETSASLQDVATTFHARIYGGEGQYANAIFSNIAAFRDAFKQYINSPSASKFTASTSALPLHYTIRRISDDALLSVRSVGNYDELVSCNTSKYKVEVQYTGFTVNKVVEGPPDSEEDIYGTFKLAGVTTNGTTTPKNKLLKEIPKERAISKGAGKKDEDDVTIVAMDNVSETNIRATTLNFYQKMHDWELTHEPTYREESSAELKFNFATVANEISALAPGASKTFSKNIKLEESGPLGVSKITLHVKIKVTKG
;
A
#
# COMPACT_ATOMS: atom_id res chain seq x y z
N ILE A 1 -10.18 -32.55 16.60
CA ILE A 1 -10.02 -31.10 16.32
C ILE A 1 -8.72 -30.57 16.93
N ASN A 2 -8.52 -30.62 18.25
CA ASN A 2 -7.24 -30.16 18.87
C ASN A 2 -5.99 -30.81 18.26
N SER A 3 -6.03 -32.10 17.92
CA SER A 3 -4.94 -32.78 17.21
C SER A 3 -4.67 -32.25 15.80
N ILE A 4 -5.72 -31.77 15.11
CA ILE A 4 -5.61 -31.17 13.77
C ILE A 4 -4.99 -29.78 13.89
N VAL A 5 -5.48 -28.97 14.85
CA VAL A 5 -5.03 -27.59 15.10
C VAL A 5 -3.61 -27.52 15.69
N ASN A 6 -3.16 -28.55 16.39
CA ASN A 6 -1.80 -28.58 16.95
C ASN A 6 -0.84 -29.45 16.14
N ASN A 7 -1.25 -29.92 14.96
CA ASN A 7 -0.50 -30.86 14.13
C ASN A 7 0.00 -32.11 14.91
N SER A 8 -0.76 -32.53 15.92
CA SER A 8 -0.44 -33.65 16.81
C SER A 8 -1.28 -34.87 16.45
N PHE A 9 -1.11 -35.34 15.22
CA PHE A 9 -1.73 -36.56 14.74
C PHE A 9 -1.06 -37.78 15.38
N SER A 10 -1.86 -38.62 16.02
CA SER A 10 -1.44 -39.98 16.38
C SER A 10 -2.00 -40.96 15.36
N ALA A 11 -1.22 -41.98 15.03
CA ALA A 11 -1.75 -43.10 14.26
C ALA A 11 -2.88 -43.75 15.07
N ALA A 12 -4.10 -43.74 14.54
CA ALA A 12 -5.21 -44.41 15.18
C ALA A 12 -5.00 -45.93 15.12
N GLN A 13 -5.28 -46.62 16.23
CA GLN A 13 -5.48 -48.06 16.14
C GLN A 13 -6.70 -48.31 15.27
N THR A 14 -6.48 -48.89 14.10
CA THR A 14 -7.51 -49.14 13.11
C THR A 14 -7.75 -50.65 12.96
N PRO A 15 -8.98 -51.07 12.65
CA PRO A 15 -9.26 -52.41 12.17
C PRO A 15 -8.39 -52.76 10.96
N ALA A 16 -8.24 -54.05 10.66
CA ALA A 16 -7.49 -54.51 9.50
C ALA A 16 -7.97 -53.81 8.22
N ARG A 17 -7.04 -53.12 7.55
CA ARG A 17 -7.31 -52.30 6.37
C ARG A 17 -7.31 -53.16 5.09
N LYS A 18 -8.06 -52.73 4.08
CA LYS A 18 -8.01 -53.28 2.71
C LYS A 18 -6.95 -52.54 1.90
N ASN A 19 -6.52 -53.17 0.81
CA ASN A 19 -5.79 -52.47 -0.24
C ASN A 19 -6.67 -51.33 -0.78
N TYR A 20 -6.04 -50.22 -1.14
CA TYR A 20 -6.74 -49.04 -1.64
C TYR A 20 -6.04 -48.49 -2.87
N GLN A 21 -6.77 -47.70 -3.65
CA GLN A 21 -6.24 -47.06 -4.85
C GLN A 21 -5.94 -45.59 -4.61
N ILE A 22 -4.78 -45.16 -5.08
CA ILE A 22 -4.40 -43.75 -5.17
C ILE A 22 -4.51 -43.32 -6.63
N GLY A 23 -5.29 -42.27 -6.88
CA GLY A 23 -5.26 -41.52 -8.11
C GLY A 23 -4.18 -40.44 -8.04
N ILE A 24 -3.36 -40.36 -9.07
CA ILE A 24 -2.28 -39.39 -9.23
C ILE A 24 -2.73 -38.39 -10.29
N SER A 25 -3.09 -37.18 -9.85
CA SER A 25 -3.49 -36.09 -10.73
C SER A 25 -2.30 -35.15 -10.92
N ILE A 26 -1.70 -35.17 -12.09
CA ILE A 26 -0.67 -34.19 -12.45
C ILE A 26 -1.37 -32.96 -13.00
N PHE A 27 -0.97 -31.77 -12.53
CA PHE A 27 -1.38 -30.54 -13.17
C PHE A 27 -0.63 -30.47 -14.50
N ASN A 28 -1.16 -30.97 -15.62
CA ASN A 28 -0.55 -30.81 -16.94
C ASN A 28 -1.68 -30.77 -17.99
N PRO A 29 -1.84 -29.68 -18.75
CA PRO A 29 -2.90 -29.54 -19.73
C PRO A 29 -2.81 -30.53 -20.91
N LYS A 30 -1.67 -31.23 -21.08
CA LYS A 30 -1.42 -32.17 -22.19
C LYS A 30 -1.40 -33.65 -21.79
N ASN A 31 -1.64 -34.00 -20.52
CA ASN A 31 -1.58 -35.39 -20.07
C ASN A 31 -2.99 -36.00 -19.87
N PRO A 32 -3.28 -37.22 -20.39
CA PRO A 32 -4.62 -37.77 -20.44
C PRO A 32 -4.92 -38.54 -19.14
N GLY A 33 -5.43 -37.84 -18.15
CA GLY A 33 -6.09 -38.46 -16.99
C GLY A 33 -5.17 -39.01 -15.89
N PRO A 34 -5.75 -39.39 -14.74
CA PRO A 34 -4.99 -39.74 -13.55
C PRO A 34 -4.25 -41.07 -13.75
N GLY A 35 -2.97 -41.10 -13.36
CA GLY A 35 -2.29 -42.36 -13.10
C GLY A 35 -2.91 -43.03 -11.88
N PHE A 36 -2.93 -44.36 -11.83
CA PHE A 36 -3.45 -45.10 -10.68
C PHE A 36 -2.35 -45.95 -10.06
N LEU A 37 -2.36 -46.01 -8.72
CA LEU A 37 -1.48 -46.87 -7.95
C LEU A 37 -2.29 -47.68 -6.95
N ASP A 38 -2.23 -49.01 -7.09
CA ASP A 38 -2.73 -49.95 -6.08
C ASP A 38 -1.77 -50.00 -4.90
N VAL A 39 -2.24 -49.58 -3.72
CA VAL A 39 -1.47 -49.67 -2.48
C VAL A 39 -1.81 -50.99 -1.80
N THR A 40 -0.89 -51.94 -1.92
CA THR A 40 -1.00 -53.28 -1.35
C THR A 40 -0.23 -53.46 -0.06
N ASP A 41 0.82 -52.67 0.17
CA ASP A 41 1.57 -52.64 1.42
C ASP A 41 1.19 -51.41 2.24
N LEU A 42 0.37 -51.64 3.26
CA LEU A 42 -0.17 -50.60 4.15
C LEU A 42 0.78 -50.23 5.29
N THR A 43 1.94 -50.89 5.38
CA THR A 43 2.94 -50.68 6.43
C THR A 43 4.02 -49.67 6.07
N ARG A 44 4.14 -49.31 4.78
CA ARG A 44 5.10 -48.33 4.26
C ARG A 44 4.42 -47.22 3.46
N SER A 45 5.12 -46.12 3.27
CA SER A 45 4.66 -45.01 2.43
C SER A 45 4.60 -45.43 0.95
N PRO A 46 3.53 -45.08 0.21
CA PRO A 46 3.46 -45.31 -1.24
C PRO A 46 4.28 -44.29 -2.05
N LEU A 47 4.83 -43.25 -1.41
CA LEU A 47 5.53 -42.15 -2.09
C LEU A 47 6.69 -42.58 -3.00
N PRO A 48 7.54 -43.56 -2.65
CA PRO A 48 8.62 -43.99 -3.55
C PRO A 48 8.09 -44.57 -4.87
N GLU A 49 6.93 -45.23 -4.86
CA GLU A 49 6.30 -45.78 -6.06
C GLU A 49 5.64 -44.68 -6.90
N VAL A 50 4.94 -43.75 -6.24
CA VAL A 50 4.39 -42.54 -6.86
C VAL A 50 5.50 -41.75 -7.57
N GLN A 51 6.62 -41.50 -6.91
CA GLN A 51 7.76 -40.80 -7.49
C GLN A 51 8.30 -41.54 -8.72
N ARG A 52 8.44 -42.87 -8.65
CA ARG A 52 8.89 -43.66 -9.81
C ARG A 52 7.94 -43.54 -11.00
N GLN A 53 6.63 -43.58 -10.76
CA GLN A 53 5.62 -43.38 -11.80
C GLN A 53 5.71 -41.98 -12.41
N LEU A 54 5.82 -40.93 -11.58
CA LEU A 54 5.95 -39.54 -12.03
C LEU A 54 7.24 -39.27 -12.82
N LEU A 55 8.30 -40.07 -12.61
CA LEU A 55 9.57 -39.97 -13.33
C LEU A 55 9.61 -40.82 -14.62
N ALA A 56 8.60 -41.64 -14.87
CA ALA A 56 8.56 -42.46 -16.06
C ALA A 56 8.39 -41.59 -17.33
N PRO A 57 8.96 -41.96 -18.48
CA PRO A 57 8.87 -41.17 -19.71
C PRO A 57 7.44 -40.83 -20.17
N SER A 58 6.48 -41.71 -19.86
CA SER A 58 5.04 -41.50 -20.11
C SER A 58 4.42 -40.38 -19.26
N PHE A 59 5.11 -39.96 -18.20
CA PHE A 59 4.74 -38.90 -17.26
C PHE A 59 5.80 -37.78 -17.24
N GLU A 60 6.61 -37.60 -18.29
CA GLU A 60 7.44 -36.41 -18.52
C GLU A 60 6.55 -35.16 -18.60
N ALA A 61 6.10 -34.72 -17.44
CA ALA A 61 5.10 -33.69 -17.30
C ALA A 61 5.82 -32.37 -17.09
N SER A 62 5.50 -31.42 -17.96
CA SER A 62 5.72 -30.02 -17.64
C SER A 62 4.96 -29.72 -16.35
N ILE A 63 5.65 -29.16 -15.37
CA ILE A 63 5.02 -28.57 -14.20
C ILE A 63 4.51 -27.21 -14.66
N PRO A 64 3.19 -26.96 -14.64
CA PRO A 64 2.65 -25.67 -14.97
C PRO A 64 3.13 -24.71 -13.89
N ALA A 65 3.74 -23.61 -14.33
CA ALA A 65 4.08 -22.50 -13.46
C ALA A 65 2.81 -21.71 -13.12
N GLN A 66 1.82 -22.37 -12.52
CA GLN A 66 0.65 -21.71 -11.96
C GLN A 66 1.05 -21.18 -10.60
N GLY A 67 1.56 -19.95 -10.59
CA GLY A 67 1.77 -19.18 -9.38
C GLY A 67 0.46 -18.52 -8.98
N ILE A 68 -0.14 -18.91 -7.86
CA ILE A 68 -1.09 -18.00 -7.21
C ILE A 68 -0.23 -16.99 -6.47
N LEU A 69 -0.27 -15.74 -6.90
CA LEU A 69 0.48 -14.64 -6.32
C LEU A 69 -0.48 -13.70 -5.60
N ASP A 70 -0.78 -14.01 -4.34
CA ASP A 70 -1.66 -13.21 -3.50
C ASP A 70 -0.84 -12.35 -2.55
N MET A 71 -1.05 -11.03 -2.59
CA MET A 71 -0.49 -10.09 -1.63
C MET A 71 -1.61 -9.44 -0.83
N SER A 72 -1.64 -9.68 0.47
CA SER A 72 -2.59 -9.05 1.38
C SER A 72 -1.89 -8.27 2.48
N GLU A 73 -2.45 -7.12 2.84
CA GLU A 73 -2.15 -6.46 4.12
C GLU A 73 -2.67 -7.37 5.25
N VAL A 74 -1.93 -7.41 6.35
CA VAL A 74 -2.29 -8.16 7.55
C VAL A 74 -2.29 -7.19 8.71
N SER A 75 -3.40 -7.16 9.45
CA SER A 75 -3.68 -6.18 10.50
C SER A 75 -3.33 -6.68 11.90
N SER A 76 -3.18 -8.00 12.11
CA SER A 76 -2.79 -8.55 13.42
C SER A 76 -1.96 -9.84 13.31
N THR A 77 -1.28 -10.20 14.40
CA THR A 77 -0.60 -11.51 14.50
C THR A 77 -1.59 -12.68 14.44
N THR A 78 -2.83 -12.49 14.92
CA THR A 78 -3.90 -13.48 14.83
C THR A 78 -4.36 -13.67 13.40
N GLU A 79 -4.56 -12.59 12.64
CA GLU A 79 -4.87 -12.65 11.22
C GLU A 79 -3.69 -13.24 10.43
N LEU A 80 -2.46 -12.87 10.77
CA LEU A 80 -1.25 -13.43 10.17
C LEU A 80 -1.22 -14.94 10.36
N LYS A 81 -1.38 -15.42 11.59
CA LYS A 81 -1.46 -16.86 11.90
C LYS A 81 -2.60 -17.53 11.16
N ALA A 82 -3.81 -16.97 11.16
CA ALA A 82 -4.95 -17.56 10.45
C ALA A 82 -4.72 -17.64 8.93
N LYS A 83 -4.15 -16.58 8.31
CA LYS A 83 -3.75 -16.58 6.90
C LYS A 83 -2.61 -17.57 6.64
N PHE A 84 -1.68 -17.73 7.57
CA PHE A 84 -0.63 -18.75 7.50
C PHE A 84 -1.19 -20.16 7.57
N GLU A 85 -2.06 -20.44 8.54
CA GLU A 85 -2.69 -21.73 8.75
C GLU A 85 -3.50 -22.15 7.53
N THR A 86 -4.34 -21.25 7.02
CA THR A 86 -5.16 -21.47 5.82
C THR A 86 -4.31 -21.61 4.56
N SER A 87 -3.28 -20.79 4.39
CA SER A 87 -2.44 -20.82 3.19
C SER A 87 -1.39 -21.92 3.20
N SER A 88 -0.98 -22.39 4.38
CA SER A 88 0.13 -23.32 4.56
C SER A 88 -0.23 -24.72 5.03
N GLY A 89 -1.44 -24.93 5.56
CA GLY A 89 -1.88 -26.23 6.08
C GLY A 89 -1.07 -26.74 7.27
N ILE A 90 -0.28 -25.86 7.87
CA ILE A 90 0.78 -26.17 8.84
C ILE A 90 0.61 -25.22 10.03
N PHE A 91 0.33 -25.79 11.21
CA PHE A 91 0.23 -25.08 12.49
C PHE A 91 1.60 -24.99 13.17
N LEU A 92 2.53 -24.24 12.57
CA LEU A 92 3.83 -23.96 13.19
C LEU A 92 3.84 -22.56 13.81
N PRO A 93 4.57 -22.35 14.91
CA PRO A 93 4.90 -21.01 15.38
C PRO A 93 5.52 -20.18 14.24
N LEU A 94 5.16 -18.90 14.13
CA LEU A 94 5.68 -18.00 13.07
C LEU A 94 7.22 -17.94 13.08
N GLN A 95 7.83 -18.10 14.26
CA GLN A 95 9.28 -18.16 14.44
C GLN A 95 9.90 -19.38 13.77
N GLU A 96 9.23 -20.53 13.80
CA GLU A 96 9.66 -21.74 13.10
C GLU A 96 9.51 -21.62 11.58
N LEU A 97 8.69 -20.66 11.12
CA LEU A 97 8.58 -20.24 9.73
C LEU A 97 9.66 -19.21 9.32
N GLY A 98 10.54 -18.81 10.24
CA GLY A 98 11.61 -17.84 9.99
C GLY A 98 11.16 -16.38 10.05
N ILE A 99 9.95 -16.11 10.56
CA ILE A 99 9.43 -14.76 10.77
C ILE A 99 9.91 -14.28 12.15
N PRO A 100 10.75 -13.24 12.23
CA PRO A 100 11.29 -12.80 13.52
C PRO A 100 10.23 -12.31 14.48
N ALA A 101 10.51 -12.44 15.77
CA ALA A 101 9.68 -11.91 16.84
C ALA A 101 9.43 -10.38 16.70
N GLU A 102 10.33 -9.66 16.04
CA GLU A 102 10.22 -8.22 15.76
C GLU A 102 9.03 -7.87 14.87
N ILE A 103 8.66 -8.74 13.92
CA ILE A 103 7.45 -8.57 13.10
C ILE A 103 6.21 -8.77 13.97
N THR A 104 6.23 -9.77 14.86
CA THR A 104 5.13 -9.99 15.81
C THR A 104 5.00 -8.86 16.84
N ALA A 105 6.12 -8.26 17.26
CA ALA A 105 6.16 -7.11 18.15
C ALA A 105 5.70 -5.81 17.46
N GLY A 106 5.93 -5.68 16.14
CA GLY A 106 5.45 -4.57 15.33
C GLY A 106 3.93 -4.42 15.32
N PHE A 107 3.18 -5.52 15.43
CA PHE A 107 1.73 -5.49 15.62
C PHE A 107 1.33 -4.95 16.99
N GLN A 108 2.03 -5.33 18.06
CA GLN A 108 1.75 -4.88 19.43
C GLN A 108 2.13 -3.39 19.64
N GLY A 109 3.22 -2.93 19.03
CA GLY A 109 3.66 -1.53 19.09
C GLY A 109 2.83 -0.56 18.23
N SER A 110 1.95 -1.07 17.34
CA SER A 110 1.05 -0.23 16.53
C SER A 110 -0.12 0.37 17.33
N GLY A 111 -0.35 -0.13 18.56
CA GLY A 111 -1.30 0.44 19.52
C GLY A 111 -0.83 1.74 20.19
N ASP A 112 0.47 2.06 20.13
CA ASP A 112 1.01 3.33 20.64
C ASP A 112 1.02 4.39 19.53
N ALA A 113 -0.05 5.18 19.52
CA ALA A 113 -0.41 6.18 18.53
C ALA A 113 0.50 7.45 18.50
N SER A 114 1.80 7.35 18.81
CA SER A 114 2.70 8.53 18.88
C SER A 114 3.93 8.49 17.98
N SER A 115 4.25 7.39 17.28
CA SER A 115 5.44 7.35 16.40
C SER A 115 5.10 7.51 14.91
N THR A 116 5.81 8.44 14.28
CA THR A 116 5.64 8.98 12.92
C THR A 116 6.00 8.02 11.77
N ALA A 117 6.16 6.72 12.04
CA ALA A 117 6.39 5.71 11.00
C ALA A 117 5.58 4.44 11.31
N ARG A 118 4.26 4.51 11.08
CA ARG A 118 3.35 3.36 11.19
C ARG A 118 3.77 2.31 10.17
N LYS A 119 4.16 1.12 10.63
CA LYS A 119 4.56 0.02 9.76
C LYS A 119 3.40 -0.97 9.60
N LYS A 120 3.04 -1.25 8.35
CA LYS A 120 2.08 -2.27 7.93
C LYS A 120 2.81 -3.55 7.55
N VAL A 121 2.17 -4.69 7.72
CA VAL A 121 2.72 -6.00 7.33
C VAL A 121 1.98 -6.51 6.10
N TYR A 122 2.74 -6.94 5.11
CA TYR A 122 2.26 -7.49 3.85
C TYR A 122 2.79 -8.90 3.71
N MET A 123 1.89 -9.83 3.40
CA MET A 123 2.24 -11.22 3.12
C MET A 123 2.03 -11.50 1.65
N LEU A 124 3.01 -12.09 1.00
CA LEU A 124 2.95 -12.60 -0.35
C LEU A 124 3.20 -14.10 -0.33
N ASN A 125 2.30 -14.85 -0.94
CA ASN A 125 2.44 -16.29 -1.12
C ASN A 125 2.52 -16.60 -2.61
N LEU A 126 3.53 -17.38 -2.99
CA LEU A 126 3.67 -17.96 -4.33
C LEU A 126 3.60 -19.47 -4.18
N ILE A 127 2.54 -20.08 -4.69
CA ILE A 127 2.33 -21.53 -4.65
C ILE A 127 2.50 -22.09 -6.06
N GLN A 128 3.25 -23.16 -6.22
CA GLN A 128 3.38 -23.92 -7.47
C GLN A 128 2.98 -25.38 -7.23
N PRO A 129 1.71 -25.74 -7.44
CA PRO A 129 1.26 -27.12 -7.31
C PRO A 129 1.81 -27.97 -8.48
N MET A 130 2.23 -29.20 -8.18
CA MET A 130 2.82 -30.10 -9.17
C MET A 130 1.93 -31.31 -9.44
N TYR A 131 1.48 -31.97 -8.37
CA TYR A 131 0.56 -33.10 -8.45
C TYR A 131 -0.25 -33.23 -7.16
N THR A 132 -1.40 -33.87 -7.27
CA THR A 132 -2.26 -34.23 -6.14
C THR A 132 -2.43 -35.74 -6.11
N LEU A 133 -2.25 -36.32 -4.92
CA LEU A 133 -2.59 -37.71 -4.65
C LEU A 133 -3.98 -37.75 -4.03
N ASN A 134 -4.87 -38.55 -4.59
CA ASN A 134 -6.24 -38.73 -4.11
C ASN A 134 -6.47 -40.19 -3.76
N VAL A 135 -6.98 -40.48 -2.56
CA VAL A 135 -7.49 -41.80 -2.20
C VAL A 135 -8.83 -41.97 -2.91
N LEU A 136 -8.90 -42.94 -3.82
CA LEU A 136 -10.12 -43.20 -4.62
C LEU A 136 -11.10 -44.14 -3.91
N THR A 137 -10.67 -44.69 -2.78
CA THR A 137 -11.42 -45.61 -1.96
C THR A 137 -12.19 -44.83 -0.90
N ASN A 138 -13.51 -45.00 -0.87
CA ASN A 138 -14.36 -44.31 0.11
C ASN A 138 -14.30 -45.00 1.49
N HIS A 139 -14.87 -44.35 2.50
CA HIS A 139 -14.81 -44.81 3.90
C HIS A 139 -15.31 -46.25 4.13
N ASN A 140 -16.28 -46.74 3.35
CA ASN A 140 -16.86 -48.07 3.52
C ASN A 140 -15.98 -49.20 2.92
N GLN A 141 -14.98 -48.84 2.11
CA GLN A 141 -14.04 -49.75 1.48
C GLN A 141 -12.67 -49.81 2.18
N LEU A 142 -12.39 -48.94 3.16
CA LEU A 142 -11.08 -48.87 3.82
C LEU A 142 -10.73 -50.12 4.66
N PHE A 143 -11.73 -50.87 5.14
CA PHE A 143 -11.54 -51.95 6.12
C PHE A 143 -12.01 -53.31 5.60
N GLN A 144 -11.37 -54.37 6.11
CA GLN A 144 -11.70 -55.75 5.79
C GLN A 144 -13.11 -56.10 6.27
N SER A 145 -13.42 -55.75 7.52
CA SER A 145 -14.74 -55.95 8.11
C SER A 145 -15.73 -54.89 7.62
N ALA A 146 -16.90 -55.34 7.16
CA ALA A 146 -18.00 -54.45 6.81
C ALA A 146 -18.40 -53.58 8.02
N ASN A 147 -18.73 -52.32 7.77
CA ASN A 147 -19.17 -51.35 8.78
C ASN A 147 -18.15 -51.04 9.89
N ALA A 148 -16.89 -51.49 9.80
CA ALA A 148 -15.87 -51.19 10.80
C ALA A 148 -15.58 -49.69 10.95
N HIS A 149 -15.96 -48.89 9.94
CA HIS A 149 -15.86 -47.45 9.96
C HIS A 149 -16.84 -46.77 10.93
N THR A 150 -18.00 -47.38 11.23
CA THR A 150 -19.06 -46.73 12.01
C THR A 150 -18.68 -46.51 13.48
N SER A 151 -17.81 -47.34 14.04
CA SER A 151 -17.31 -47.21 15.42
C SER A 151 -16.16 -46.21 15.55
N LEU A 152 -15.61 -45.72 14.43
CA LEU A 152 -14.45 -44.83 14.39
C LEU A 152 -14.87 -43.35 14.29
N THR A 153 -15.67 -42.90 15.25
CA THR A 153 -16.30 -41.56 15.27
C THR A 153 -15.30 -40.40 15.42
N ASN A 154 -14.13 -40.66 16.00
CA ASN A 154 -13.05 -39.68 16.19
C ASN A 154 -11.86 -39.91 15.24
N ALA A 155 -11.99 -40.80 14.26
CA ALA A 155 -10.93 -41.07 13.30
C ALA A 155 -11.23 -40.42 11.95
N ALA A 156 -10.17 -40.12 11.23
CA ALA A 156 -10.22 -39.46 9.94
C ALA A 156 -9.15 -40.04 9.03
N TYR A 157 -9.36 -39.91 7.72
CA TYR A 157 -8.40 -40.30 6.71
C TYR A 157 -8.08 -39.12 5.79
N VAL A 158 -6.86 -39.11 5.28
CA VAL A 158 -6.43 -38.11 4.31
C VAL A 158 -6.98 -38.53 2.95
N GLU A 159 -7.95 -37.76 2.44
CA GLU A 159 -8.53 -37.97 1.12
C GLU A 159 -7.54 -37.56 0.04
N SER A 160 -6.92 -36.39 0.20
CA SER A 160 -5.99 -35.88 -0.80
C SER A 160 -4.83 -35.11 -0.21
N VAL A 161 -3.70 -35.12 -0.92
CA VAL A 161 -2.52 -34.31 -0.61
C VAL A 161 -1.99 -33.71 -1.91
N THR A 162 -1.89 -32.39 -1.94
CA THR A 162 -1.26 -31.65 -3.05
C THR A 162 0.20 -31.40 -2.73
N TYR A 163 1.08 -31.81 -3.63
CA TYR A 163 2.52 -31.65 -3.54
C TYR A 163 3.01 -30.59 -4.51
N GLY A 164 4.03 -29.85 -4.09
CA GLY A 164 4.67 -28.86 -4.94
C GLY A 164 5.68 -28.00 -4.20
N ARG A 165 5.74 -26.73 -4.58
CA ARG A 165 6.65 -25.71 -4.04
C ARG A 165 5.88 -24.52 -3.53
N ARG A 166 6.44 -23.85 -2.52
CA ARG A 166 5.90 -22.60 -2.01
C ARG A 166 7.00 -21.61 -1.71
N ILE A 167 6.76 -20.34 -1.98
CA ILE A 167 7.58 -19.25 -1.49
C ILE A 167 6.68 -18.31 -0.70
N LEU A 168 7.12 -18.02 0.50
CA LEU A 168 6.45 -17.13 1.40
C LEU A 168 7.33 -15.90 1.60
N ILE A 169 6.74 -14.72 1.46
CA ILE A 169 7.42 -13.46 1.67
C ILE A 169 6.59 -12.61 2.63
N VAL A 170 7.24 -12.04 3.64
CA VAL A 170 6.66 -11.10 4.58
C VAL A 170 7.46 -9.80 4.51
N VAL A 171 6.77 -8.70 4.28
CA VAL A 171 7.34 -7.36 4.19
C VAL A 171 6.68 -6.47 5.22
N THR A 172 7.49 -5.74 5.98
CA THR A 172 6.99 -4.67 6.85
C THR A 172 7.34 -3.33 6.21
N SER A 173 6.38 -2.42 6.05
CA SER A 173 6.57 -1.14 5.36
C SER A 173 5.63 -0.06 5.86
N SER A 174 6.06 1.20 5.87
CA SER A 174 5.17 2.36 6.10
C SER A 174 4.44 2.83 4.84
N SER A 175 4.71 2.23 3.68
CA SER A 175 4.07 2.55 2.40
C SER A 175 2.73 1.84 2.24
N THR A 176 1.95 2.25 1.23
CA THR A 176 0.67 1.65 0.85
C THR A 176 0.83 0.29 0.18
N LEU A 177 -0.21 -0.57 0.26
CA LEU A 177 -0.25 -1.87 -0.41
C LEU A 177 0.09 -1.75 -1.89
N ALA A 178 -0.47 -0.77 -2.60
CA ALA A 178 -0.21 -0.56 -4.02
C ALA A 178 1.28 -0.31 -4.31
N ARG A 179 1.95 0.50 -3.47
CA ARG A 179 3.38 0.80 -3.62
C ARG A 179 4.25 -0.40 -3.28
N VAL A 180 3.93 -1.14 -2.22
CA VAL A 180 4.64 -2.38 -1.84
C VAL A 180 4.46 -3.45 -2.91
N LYS A 181 3.24 -3.62 -3.42
CA LYS A 181 2.90 -4.55 -4.50
C LYS A 181 3.66 -4.22 -5.79
N ALA A 182 3.72 -2.95 -6.18
CA ALA A 182 4.49 -2.51 -7.34
C ALA A 182 6.00 -2.76 -7.16
N ALA A 183 6.56 -2.39 -6.00
CA ALA A 183 7.97 -2.60 -5.68
C ALA A 183 8.33 -4.09 -5.62
N MET A 184 7.44 -4.93 -5.07
CA MET A 184 7.62 -6.38 -5.03
C MET A 184 7.55 -7.00 -6.43
N SER A 185 6.52 -6.65 -7.21
CA SER A 185 6.37 -7.10 -8.61
C SER A 185 7.63 -6.80 -9.42
N ALA A 186 8.21 -5.60 -9.22
CA ALA A 186 9.46 -5.22 -9.84
C ALA A 186 10.66 -6.05 -9.34
N ALA A 187 10.75 -6.29 -8.03
CA ALA A 187 11.85 -7.04 -7.42
C ALA A 187 11.90 -8.50 -7.87
N ILE A 188 10.75 -9.17 -8.01
CA ILE A 188 10.66 -10.57 -8.47
C ILE A 188 10.42 -10.69 -9.97
N SER A 189 10.28 -9.56 -10.68
CA SER A 189 10.01 -9.49 -12.12
C SER A 189 8.79 -10.33 -12.55
N ALA A 190 7.71 -10.22 -11.78
CA ALA A 190 6.44 -10.92 -11.99
C ALA A 190 5.27 -9.95 -11.80
N GLU A 191 4.25 -10.01 -12.67
CA GLU A 191 3.02 -9.25 -12.44
C GLU A 191 2.20 -9.90 -11.32
N ILE A 192 2.01 -9.19 -10.20
CA ILE A 192 1.08 -9.59 -9.14
C ILE A 192 -0.35 -9.20 -9.57
N ASN A 193 -0.92 -9.92 -10.53
CA ASN A 193 -2.33 -9.76 -10.88
C ASN A 193 -3.12 -10.73 -9.99
N GLY A 194 -3.95 -10.20 -9.10
CA GLY A 194 -4.63 -10.95 -8.02
C GLY A 194 -5.76 -11.86 -8.48
N THR A 195 -5.59 -12.53 -9.62
CA THR A 195 -6.55 -13.45 -10.22
C THR A 195 -5.99 -14.87 -10.11
N GLU A 196 -6.73 -15.73 -9.40
CA GLU A 196 -6.47 -17.17 -9.34
C GLU A 196 -6.30 -17.75 -10.76
N GLY A 197 -5.23 -18.51 -10.97
CA GLY A 197 -5.05 -19.30 -12.19
C GLY A 197 -4.45 -18.59 -13.40
N ALA A 198 -3.90 -17.38 -13.26
CA ALA A 198 -3.12 -16.77 -14.35
C ALA A 198 -1.76 -17.49 -14.50
N ASP A 199 -1.41 -17.89 -15.72
CA ASP A 199 -0.04 -18.31 -16.04
C ASP A 199 0.90 -17.13 -15.75
N ILE A 200 1.77 -17.27 -14.76
CA ILE A 200 2.77 -16.23 -14.47
C ILE A 200 4.00 -16.54 -15.32
N ASP A 201 4.25 -15.71 -16.33
CA ASP A 201 5.54 -15.66 -17.02
C ASP A 201 6.61 -15.09 -16.07
N LEU A 202 7.21 -15.98 -15.30
CA LEU A 202 8.32 -15.66 -14.40
C LEU A 202 9.60 -15.54 -15.24
N GLY A 203 10.15 -14.32 -15.35
CA GLY A 203 11.51 -14.10 -15.86
C GLY A 203 11.68 -13.36 -17.19
N THR A 204 10.64 -12.80 -17.80
CA THR A 204 10.78 -12.14 -19.13
C THR A 204 11.11 -10.65 -19.09
N LYS A 205 11.04 -9.95 -17.94
CA LYS A 205 11.39 -8.52 -17.83
C LYS A 205 12.20 -8.21 -16.57
N VAL A 206 13.52 -8.38 -16.65
CA VAL A 206 14.45 -7.79 -15.67
C VAL A 206 15.05 -6.53 -16.29
N SER A 207 14.39 -5.37 -16.16
CA SER A 207 15.12 -4.10 -16.22
C SER A 207 15.78 -3.90 -14.86
N GLY A 208 17.10 -4.05 -14.79
CA GLY A 208 17.88 -4.06 -13.54
C GLY A 208 17.85 -2.80 -12.66
N GLU A 209 16.98 -1.83 -12.96
CA GLU A 209 16.96 -0.51 -12.30
C GLU A 209 15.99 -0.40 -11.11
N THR A 210 15.09 -1.36 -10.87
CA THR A 210 13.97 -1.19 -9.91
C THR A 210 14.07 -1.94 -8.58
N SER A 211 15.08 -2.80 -8.33
CA SER A 211 15.20 -3.49 -7.03
C SER A 211 15.58 -2.58 -5.87
N ALA A 212 16.17 -1.41 -6.14
CA ALA A 212 16.38 -0.36 -5.14
C ALA A 212 15.05 0.07 -4.49
N SER A 213 13.96 0.10 -5.29
CA SER A 213 12.65 0.55 -4.81
C SER A 213 12.05 -0.32 -3.70
N LEU A 214 12.27 -1.64 -3.68
CA LEU A 214 11.72 -2.48 -2.60
C LEU A 214 12.55 -2.33 -1.32
N GLN A 215 13.87 -2.15 -1.40
CA GLN A 215 14.67 -1.82 -0.22
C GLN A 215 14.31 -0.45 0.35
N ASP A 216 13.96 0.51 -0.52
CA ASP A 216 13.51 1.84 -0.10
C ASP A 216 12.09 1.84 0.51
N VAL A 217 11.26 0.87 0.09
CA VAL A 217 9.86 0.75 0.53
C VAL A 217 9.73 -0.18 1.73
N ALA A 218 10.51 -1.26 1.82
CA ALA A 218 10.46 -2.25 2.89
C ALA A 218 11.34 -1.82 4.06
N THR A 219 10.76 -1.73 5.25
CA THR A 219 11.52 -1.60 6.49
C THR A 219 12.11 -2.92 6.94
N THR A 220 11.39 -4.02 6.78
CA THR A 220 11.91 -5.39 6.98
C THR A 220 11.43 -6.30 5.87
N PHE A 221 12.23 -7.32 5.56
CA PHE A 221 11.94 -8.29 4.53
C PHE A 221 12.33 -9.68 5.03
N HIS A 222 11.42 -10.63 4.89
CA HIS A 222 11.68 -12.04 5.17
C HIS A 222 11.08 -12.89 4.07
N ALA A 223 11.85 -13.84 3.56
CA ALA A 223 11.36 -14.82 2.62
C ALA A 223 11.79 -16.22 3.04
N ARG A 224 10.90 -17.19 2.79
CA ARG A 224 11.18 -18.61 2.97
C ARG A 224 10.76 -19.36 1.72
N ILE A 225 11.66 -20.19 1.22
CA ILE A 225 11.38 -21.13 0.14
C ILE A 225 11.07 -22.49 0.77
N TYR A 226 9.98 -23.13 0.38
CA TYR A 226 9.57 -24.45 0.85
C TYR A 226 9.56 -25.43 -0.34
N GLY A 227 10.38 -26.47 -0.24
CA GLY A 227 10.61 -27.43 -1.32
C GLY A 227 11.54 -26.91 -2.42
N GLY A 228 11.67 -27.69 -3.49
CA GLY A 228 12.56 -27.41 -4.62
C GLY A 228 13.96 -28.01 -4.48
N GLU A 229 14.86 -27.61 -5.37
CA GLU A 229 16.16 -28.25 -5.54
C GLU A 229 17.32 -27.54 -4.82
N GLY A 230 18.30 -28.35 -4.40
CA GLY A 230 19.64 -27.89 -4.05
C GLY A 230 19.72 -27.00 -2.80
N GLN A 231 20.61 -26.01 -2.86
CA GLN A 231 21.01 -25.14 -1.74
C GLN A 231 19.92 -24.16 -1.26
N TYR A 232 18.84 -23.99 -2.02
CA TYR A 232 17.77 -23.03 -1.71
C TYR A 232 16.51 -23.67 -1.12
N ALA A 233 16.43 -25.00 -1.10
CA ALA A 233 15.32 -25.70 -0.48
C ALA A 233 15.29 -25.40 1.03
N ASN A 234 14.15 -24.93 1.53
CA ASN A 234 13.99 -24.53 2.94
C ASN A 234 14.86 -23.34 3.37
N ALA A 235 15.45 -22.60 2.43
CA ALA A 235 16.26 -21.42 2.73
C ALA A 235 15.39 -20.25 3.25
N ILE A 236 15.99 -19.48 4.16
CA ILE A 236 15.41 -18.27 4.74
C ILE A 236 16.28 -17.09 4.36
N PHE A 237 15.65 -16.00 3.94
CA PHE A 237 16.32 -14.78 3.50
C PHE A 237 15.77 -13.59 4.28
N SER A 238 16.65 -12.77 4.85
CA SER A 238 16.33 -11.46 5.43
C SER A 238 16.76 -10.29 4.53
N ASN A 239 17.46 -10.59 3.43
CA ASN A 239 17.97 -9.60 2.49
C ASN A 239 17.32 -9.77 1.12
N ILE A 240 16.71 -8.70 0.60
CA ILE A 240 15.99 -8.68 -0.69
C ILE A 240 16.89 -9.03 -1.86
N ALA A 241 18.13 -8.53 -1.90
CA ALA A 241 19.04 -8.78 -3.02
C ALA A 241 19.45 -10.26 -3.07
N ALA A 242 19.81 -10.82 -1.91
CA ALA A 242 20.13 -12.25 -1.79
C ALA A 242 18.92 -13.13 -2.15
N PHE A 243 17.72 -12.77 -1.68
CA PHE A 243 16.49 -13.46 -2.06
C PHE A 243 16.22 -13.38 -3.56
N ARG A 244 16.32 -12.20 -4.17
CA ARG A 244 16.08 -12.00 -5.62
C ARG A 244 16.98 -12.92 -6.44
N ASP A 245 18.26 -12.98 -6.11
CA ASP A 245 19.23 -13.77 -6.87
C ASP A 245 18.95 -15.27 -6.68
N ALA A 246 18.59 -15.69 -5.46
CA ALA A 246 18.13 -17.05 -5.18
C ALA A 246 16.80 -17.39 -5.88
N PHE A 247 15.84 -16.48 -5.87
CA PHE A 247 14.52 -16.63 -6.50
C PHE A 247 14.64 -16.79 -8.00
N LYS A 248 15.47 -15.98 -8.66
CA LYS A 248 15.76 -16.12 -10.10
C LYS A 248 16.33 -17.49 -10.43
N GLN A 249 17.28 -17.99 -9.64
CA GLN A 249 17.84 -19.31 -9.86
C GLN A 249 16.81 -20.41 -9.57
N TYR A 250 16.04 -20.24 -8.50
CA TYR A 250 15.00 -21.18 -8.09
C TYR A 250 13.93 -21.35 -9.17
N ILE A 251 13.43 -20.24 -9.71
CA ILE A 251 12.31 -20.24 -10.67
C ILE A 251 12.74 -20.63 -12.09
N ASN A 252 13.98 -20.35 -12.46
CA ASN A 252 14.55 -20.76 -13.75
C ASN A 252 15.18 -22.16 -13.71
N SER A 253 15.13 -22.85 -12.56
CA SER A 253 15.64 -24.22 -12.48
C SER A 253 14.84 -25.14 -13.41
N PRO A 254 15.47 -26.14 -14.06
CA PRO A 254 14.76 -27.11 -14.88
C PRO A 254 13.59 -27.78 -14.16
N SER A 255 13.72 -27.93 -12.84
CA SER A 255 12.72 -28.55 -11.97
C SER A 255 11.57 -27.65 -11.55
N ALA A 256 11.65 -26.34 -11.85
CA ALA A 256 10.53 -25.44 -11.71
C ALA A 256 9.51 -25.61 -12.85
N SER A 257 9.96 -26.08 -14.02
CA SER A 257 9.13 -26.25 -15.22
C SER A 257 8.86 -27.71 -15.60
N LYS A 258 9.60 -28.67 -15.02
CA LYS A 258 9.44 -30.11 -15.29
C LYS A 258 9.64 -30.94 -14.03
N PHE A 259 8.90 -32.02 -13.89
CA PHE A 259 9.13 -32.98 -12.81
C PHE A 259 10.35 -33.84 -13.14
N THR A 260 11.35 -33.83 -12.27
CA THR A 260 12.63 -34.53 -12.42
C THR A 260 12.99 -35.28 -11.14
N ALA A 261 13.97 -36.18 -11.19
CA ALA A 261 14.41 -36.94 -10.01
C ALA A 261 14.94 -36.03 -8.88
N SER A 262 15.39 -34.83 -9.23
CA SER A 262 15.85 -33.82 -8.29
C SER A 262 14.70 -32.93 -7.79
N THR A 263 13.50 -32.98 -8.39
CA THR A 263 12.33 -32.19 -8.00
C THR A 263 11.84 -32.59 -6.61
N SER A 264 12.26 -31.85 -5.58
CA SER A 264 11.76 -32.06 -4.22
C SER A 264 10.40 -31.38 -4.05
N ALA A 265 9.33 -32.09 -4.37
CA ALA A 265 7.96 -31.65 -4.11
C ALA A 265 7.61 -31.94 -2.64
N LEU A 266 7.19 -30.92 -1.89
CA LEU A 266 6.75 -31.06 -0.51
C LEU A 266 5.23 -30.95 -0.43
N PRO A 267 4.59 -31.58 0.58
CA PRO A 267 3.15 -31.44 0.78
C PRO A 267 2.79 -29.98 1.08
N LEU A 268 1.87 -29.41 0.30
CA LEU A 268 1.45 -28.01 0.38
C LEU A 268 0.15 -27.83 1.15
N HIS A 269 -0.81 -28.73 0.93
CA HIS A 269 -2.07 -28.82 1.67
C HIS A 269 -2.66 -30.23 1.51
N TYR A 270 -3.57 -30.60 2.41
CA TYR A 270 -4.25 -31.87 2.41
C TYR A 270 -5.73 -31.70 2.75
N THR A 271 -6.57 -32.61 2.26
CA THR A 271 -7.99 -32.69 2.58
C THR A 271 -8.23 -33.93 3.45
N ILE A 272 -8.98 -33.77 4.55
CA ILE A 272 -9.31 -34.85 5.47
C ILE A 272 -10.81 -35.12 5.48
N ARG A 273 -11.19 -36.40 5.45
CA ARG A 273 -12.56 -36.85 5.68
C ARG A 273 -12.69 -37.68 6.95
N ARG A 274 -13.83 -37.57 7.61
CA ARG A 274 -14.16 -38.39 8.78
C ARG A 274 -14.47 -39.82 8.33
N ILE A 275 -13.91 -40.80 9.03
CA ILE A 275 -14.07 -42.21 8.64
C ILE A 275 -15.51 -42.70 8.85
N SER A 276 -16.20 -42.21 9.88
CA SER A 276 -17.54 -42.72 10.22
C SER A 276 -18.60 -42.48 9.16
N ASP A 277 -18.51 -41.38 8.40
CA ASP A 277 -19.57 -40.92 7.50
C ASP A 277 -19.07 -40.21 6.23
N ASP A 278 -17.76 -40.24 5.98
CA ASP A 278 -17.11 -39.62 4.81
C ASP A 278 -17.25 -38.10 4.72
N ALA A 279 -17.71 -37.44 5.78
CA ALA A 279 -17.90 -36.00 5.81
C ALA A 279 -16.55 -35.27 5.76
N LEU A 280 -16.48 -34.18 4.99
CA LEU A 280 -15.32 -33.29 4.94
C LEU A 280 -15.08 -32.67 6.32
N LEU A 281 -13.83 -32.76 6.82
CA LEU A 281 -13.42 -32.08 8.03
C LEU A 281 -12.86 -30.70 7.68
N SER A 282 -13.57 -29.66 8.11
CA SER A 282 -13.14 -28.27 7.95
C SER A 282 -12.82 -27.66 9.31
N VAL A 283 -11.70 -26.93 9.38
CA VAL A 283 -11.37 -26.08 10.53
C VAL A 283 -11.70 -24.66 10.14
N ARG A 284 -12.55 -24.01 10.94
CA ARG A 284 -12.84 -22.58 10.80
C ARG A 284 -12.11 -21.82 11.90
N SER A 285 -11.07 -21.08 11.53
CA SER A 285 -10.41 -20.12 12.42
C SER A 285 -11.22 -18.83 12.45
N VAL A 286 -11.60 -18.37 13.64
CA VAL A 286 -12.28 -17.09 13.85
C VAL A 286 -11.43 -16.29 14.82
N GLY A 287 -11.12 -15.04 14.46
CA GLY A 287 -10.38 -14.11 15.30
C GLY A 287 -11.01 -12.74 15.25
N ASN A 288 -11.03 -12.05 16.40
CA ASN A 288 -11.34 -10.63 16.46
C ASN A 288 -10.01 -9.86 16.49
N TYR A 289 -9.93 -8.80 15.71
CA TYR A 289 -8.81 -7.86 15.74
C TYR A 289 -9.34 -6.46 15.50
N ASP A 290 -8.64 -5.47 16.04
CA ASP A 290 -8.92 -4.07 15.75
C ASP A 290 -8.34 -3.74 14.37
N GLU A 291 -9.22 -3.41 13.42
CA GLU A 291 -8.79 -2.93 12.11
C GLU A 291 -8.31 -1.48 12.24
N LEU A 292 -7.02 -1.26 11.96
CA LEU A 292 -6.44 0.08 11.97
C LEU A 292 -6.77 0.82 10.68
N VAL A 293 -7.92 1.49 10.64
CA VAL A 293 -8.30 2.36 9.52
C VAL A 293 -7.44 3.63 9.51
N SER A 294 -6.66 3.83 8.44
CA SER A 294 -5.90 5.07 8.27
C SER A 294 -6.86 6.21 7.90
N CYS A 295 -7.12 7.12 8.84
CA CYS A 295 -7.76 8.39 8.55
C CYS A 295 -6.77 9.31 7.81
N ASN A 296 -6.57 9.09 6.50
CA ASN A 296 -5.87 10.04 5.64
C ASN A 296 -6.72 11.32 5.56
N THR A 297 -6.50 12.24 6.50
CA THR A 297 -7.07 13.58 6.40
C THR A 297 -6.36 14.28 5.24
N SER A 298 -7.11 14.62 4.19
CA SER A 298 -6.58 15.38 3.06
C SER A 298 -5.80 16.59 3.57
N LYS A 299 -4.61 16.77 3.01
CA LYS A 299 -3.72 17.89 3.33
C LYS A 299 -3.89 18.95 2.27
N TYR A 300 -3.71 20.20 2.65
CA TYR A 300 -3.95 21.32 1.76
C TYR A 300 -2.73 22.25 1.75
N LYS A 301 -2.53 22.90 0.59
CA LYS A 301 -1.51 23.92 0.36
C LYS A 301 -2.20 25.24 0.02
N VAL A 302 -1.73 26.34 0.62
CA VAL A 302 -2.25 27.70 0.39
C VAL A 302 -1.15 28.58 -0.17
N GLU A 303 -1.41 29.14 -1.34
CA GLU A 303 -0.54 30.06 -2.06
C GLU A 303 -1.21 31.42 -2.16
N VAL A 304 -0.43 32.49 -2.02
CA VAL A 304 -0.87 33.88 -2.15
C VAL A 304 -0.09 34.49 -3.31
N GLN A 305 -0.82 35.02 -4.27
CA GLN A 305 -0.29 35.64 -5.48
C GLN A 305 -0.69 37.11 -5.51
N TYR A 306 0.28 38.01 -5.48
CA TYR A 306 0.05 39.42 -5.77
C TYR A 306 0.10 39.62 -7.28
N THR A 307 -0.95 40.25 -7.82
CA THR A 307 -1.16 40.40 -9.27
C THR A 307 -1.02 41.83 -9.78
N GLY A 308 -0.59 42.75 -8.90
CA GLY A 308 -0.44 44.17 -9.19
C GLY A 308 -1.48 45.06 -8.52
N PHE A 309 -1.58 46.31 -8.98
CA PHE A 309 -2.50 47.32 -8.46
C PHE A 309 -3.15 48.14 -9.58
N THR A 310 -4.31 48.74 -9.30
CA THR A 310 -4.99 49.68 -10.21
C THR A 310 -5.19 51.02 -9.54
N VAL A 311 -4.93 52.12 -10.26
CA VAL A 311 -5.28 53.48 -9.82
C VAL A 311 -6.72 53.76 -10.22
N ASN A 312 -7.61 53.93 -9.25
CA ASN A 312 -9.03 54.16 -9.50
C ASN A 312 -9.34 55.65 -9.65
N LYS A 313 -8.61 56.50 -8.92
CA LYS A 313 -8.80 57.94 -8.94
C LYS A 313 -7.47 58.62 -8.63
N VAL A 314 -7.11 59.57 -9.48
CA VAL A 314 -5.94 60.44 -9.33
C VAL A 314 -6.40 61.77 -8.75
N VAL A 315 -5.63 62.34 -7.84
CA VAL A 315 -5.84 63.67 -7.26
C VAL A 315 -4.53 64.44 -7.25
N GLU A 316 -4.11 64.83 -8.45
CA GLU A 316 -2.90 65.62 -8.66
C GLU A 316 -3.19 67.02 -9.24
N GLY A 317 -2.27 67.94 -8.99
CA GLY A 317 -2.31 69.30 -9.54
C GLY A 317 -1.86 69.34 -11.01
N PRO A 318 -2.49 70.16 -11.88
CA PRO A 318 -2.02 70.32 -13.26
C PRO A 318 -0.53 70.72 -13.32
N PRO A 319 0.27 70.13 -14.22
CA PRO A 319 -0.13 69.30 -15.38
C PRO A 319 -0.20 67.79 -15.10
N ASP A 320 0.02 67.33 -13.87
CA ASP A 320 0.10 65.89 -13.59
C ASP A 320 -1.29 65.24 -13.58
N SER A 321 -1.36 64.02 -14.10
CA SER A 321 -2.58 63.22 -14.20
C SER A 321 -2.34 61.76 -13.80
N GLU A 322 -1.24 61.50 -13.11
CA GLU A 322 -0.82 60.20 -12.62
C GLU A 322 -0.57 60.24 -11.11
N GLU A 323 -0.63 59.08 -10.44
CA GLU A 323 -0.22 58.93 -9.03
C GLU A 323 1.13 58.21 -8.99
N ASP A 324 2.03 58.68 -8.13
CA ASP A 324 3.40 58.18 -8.02
C ASP A 324 3.53 57.21 -6.84
N ILE A 325 3.24 55.94 -7.10
CA ILE A 325 3.03 54.97 -6.03
C ILE A 325 4.34 54.26 -5.65
N TYR A 326 4.67 54.26 -4.36
CA TYR A 326 5.78 53.48 -3.80
C TYR A 326 5.45 52.87 -2.44
N GLY A 327 6.35 52.03 -1.90
CA GLY A 327 6.20 51.43 -0.57
C GLY A 327 6.16 49.91 -0.57
N THR A 328 5.55 49.32 0.46
CA THR A 328 5.63 47.89 0.73
C THR A 328 4.28 47.24 0.93
N PHE A 329 4.08 46.07 0.33
CA PHE A 329 2.96 45.17 0.58
C PHE A 329 3.47 43.76 0.92
N LYS A 330 2.94 43.17 2.01
CA LYS A 330 3.39 41.85 2.49
C LYS A 330 2.26 41.04 3.13
N LEU A 331 2.46 39.72 3.16
CA LEU A 331 1.73 38.83 4.06
C LEU A 331 2.36 38.94 5.47
N ALA A 332 1.67 39.64 6.37
CA ALA A 332 2.16 39.92 7.72
C ALA A 332 2.13 38.68 8.61
N GLY A 333 1.03 37.93 8.57
CA GLY A 333 0.87 36.75 9.42
C GLY A 333 -0.33 35.89 9.04
N VAL A 334 -0.38 34.70 9.63
CA VAL A 334 -1.45 33.73 9.47
C VAL A 334 -2.02 33.45 10.86
N THR A 335 -3.31 33.74 11.06
CA THR A 335 -4.01 33.43 12.31
C THR A 335 -4.78 32.13 12.12
N THR A 336 -4.48 31.10 12.91
CA THR A 336 -5.20 29.81 12.87
C THR A 336 -5.72 29.50 14.26
N ASN A 337 -7.02 29.21 14.39
CA ASN A 337 -7.66 28.93 15.68
C ASN A 337 -7.36 30.01 16.74
N GLY A 338 -7.34 31.29 16.33
CA GLY A 338 -7.04 32.42 17.21
C GLY A 338 -5.55 32.65 17.52
N THR A 339 -4.64 31.75 17.15
CA THR A 339 -3.19 31.94 17.30
C THR A 339 -2.58 32.55 16.04
N THR A 340 -1.86 33.66 16.17
CA THR A 340 -1.23 34.35 15.03
C THR A 340 0.24 33.99 14.91
N THR A 341 0.63 33.44 13.75
CA THR A 341 2.02 33.21 13.39
C THR A 341 2.50 34.32 12.44
N PRO A 342 3.50 35.13 12.82
CA PRO A 342 4.12 36.10 11.92
C PRO A 342 4.76 35.39 10.72
N LYS A 343 4.56 35.94 9.52
CA LYS A 343 5.18 35.44 8.28
C LYS A 343 6.17 36.45 7.69
N ASN A 344 5.82 37.73 7.70
CA ASN A 344 6.60 38.82 7.09
C ASN A 344 7.13 38.48 5.69
N LYS A 345 6.28 37.88 4.84
CA LYS A 345 6.66 37.50 3.47
C LYS A 345 6.30 38.63 2.51
N LEU A 346 7.31 39.18 1.87
CA LEU A 346 7.17 40.28 0.92
C LEU A 346 6.35 39.83 -0.29
N LEU A 347 5.38 40.65 -0.68
CA LEU A 347 4.59 40.48 -1.91
C LEU A 347 4.98 41.51 -2.97
N LYS A 348 5.22 42.76 -2.55
CA LYS A 348 5.70 43.84 -3.40
C LYS A 348 6.50 44.85 -2.58
N GLU A 349 7.61 45.30 -3.13
CA GLU A 349 8.36 46.47 -2.66
C GLU A 349 8.64 47.36 -3.85
N ILE A 350 8.27 48.63 -3.72
CA ILE A 350 8.57 49.68 -4.69
C ILE A 350 9.44 50.71 -3.94
N PRO A 351 10.74 50.76 -4.22
CA PRO A 351 11.61 51.79 -3.66
C PRO A 351 11.13 53.18 -4.09
N LYS A 352 11.33 54.18 -3.24
CA LYS A 352 10.88 55.56 -3.50
C LYS A 352 11.47 56.13 -4.79
N GLU A 353 12.74 55.85 -5.06
CA GLU A 353 13.45 56.26 -6.27
C GLU A 353 12.98 55.54 -7.54
N ARG A 354 12.04 54.59 -7.41
CA ARG A 354 11.40 53.84 -8.50
C ARG A 354 9.87 53.86 -8.35
N ALA A 355 9.32 54.97 -7.82
CA ALA A 355 7.87 55.17 -7.78
C ALA A 355 7.24 54.90 -9.14
N ILE A 356 6.07 54.28 -9.14
CA ILE A 356 5.37 53.88 -10.35
C ILE A 356 4.24 54.88 -10.60
N SER A 357 4.43 55.72 -11.63
CA SER A 357 3.43 56.68 -12.11
C SER A 357 2.32 55.99 -12.90
N LYS A 358 1.06 56.17 -12.49
CA LYS A 358 -0.11 55.62 -13.21
C LYS A 358 -1.30 56.58 -13.19
N GLY A 359 -1.84 56.86 -14.37
CA GLY A 359 -3.12 57.56 -14.51
C GLY A 359 -4.36 56.75 -14.08
N ALA A 360 -5.49 57.43 -13.95
CA ALA A 360 -6.76 56.82 -13.54
C ALA A 360 -7.21 55.70 -14.51
N GLY A 361 -7.65 54.58 -13.95
CA GLY A 361 -8.03 53.36 -14.65
C GLY A 361 -6.85 52.53 -15.18
N LYS A 362 -5.60 52.95 -14.95
CA LYS A 362 -4.41 52.20 -15.36
C LYS A 362 -3.99 51.21 -14.27
N LYS A 363 -3.41 50.10 -14.72
CA LYS A 363 -2.97 48.99 -13.89
C LYS A 363 -1.45 48.82 -14.00
N ASP A 364 -0.82 48.51 -12.87
CA ASP A 364 0.48 47.86 -12.81
C ASP A 364 0.26 46.37 -12.64
N GLU A 365 0.97 45.54 -13.41
CA GLU A 365 0.87 44.09 -13.31
C GLU A 365 2.13 43.53 -12.67
N ASP A 366 1.93 42.55 -11.80
CA ASP A 366 3.00 41.80 -11.19
C ASP A 366 2.57 40.34 -11.03
N ASP A 367 3.51 39.44 -10.80
CA ASP A 367 3.21 38.03 -10.54
C ASP A 367 4.16 37.48 -9.47
N VAL A 368 3.90 37.87 -8.22
CA VAL A 368 4.65 37.37 -7.07
C VAL A 368 3.79 36.35 -6.34
N THR A 369 4.21 35.07 -6.38
CA THR A 369 3.56 33.97 -5.66
C THR A 369 4.39 33.51 -4.47
N ILE A 370 3.76 33.39 -3.31
CA ILE A 370 4.36 32.85 -2.08
C ILE A 370 3.51 31.71 -1.50
N VAL A 371 4.15 30.75 -0.83
CA VAL A 371 3.46 29.72 -0.05
C VAL A 371 3.18 30.27 1.35
N ALA A 372 1.89 30.44 1.68
CA ALA A 372 1.47 30.91 3.00
C ALA A 372 1.42 29.76 4.02
N MET A 373 0.91 28.61 3.58
CA MET A 373 0.74 27.39 4.38
C MET A 373 0.94 26.16 3.50
N ASP A 374 1.47 25.09 4.08
CA ASP A 374 1.65 23.83 3.38
C ASP A 374 1.36 22.67 4.33
N ASN A 375 0.89 21.55 3.78
CA ASN A 375 0.55 20.32 4.50
C ASN A 375 -0.41 20.52 5.70
N VAL A 376 -1.44 21.36 5.53
CA VAL A 376 -2.40 21.70 6.60
C VAL A 376 -3.72 20.94 6.47
N SER A 377 -4.36 20.62 7.60
CA SER A 377 -5.67 19.95 7.59
C SER A 377 -6.79 20.90 7.17
N GLU A 378 -7.90 20.34 6.70
CA GLU A 378 -9.09 21.11 6.34
C GLU A 378 -9.61 21.96 7.51
N THR A 379 -9.70 21.39 8.71
CA THR A 379 -10.14 22.10 9.91
C THR A 379 -9.28 23.31 10.20
N ASN A 380 -7.96 23.19 10.05
CA ASN A 380 -7.05 24.31 10.26
C ASN A 380 -7.24 25.38 9.20
N ILE A 381 -7.36 25.01 7.91
CA ILE A 381 -7.65 25.99 6.86
C ILE A 381 -8.94 26.75 7.14
N ARG A 382 -10.03 26.06 7.47
CA ARG A 382 -11.34 26.70 7.73
C ARG A 382 -11.27 27.71 8.88
N ALA A 383 -10.40 27.47 9.85
CA ALA A 383 -10.17 28.36 10.99
C ALA A 383 -9.02 29.37 10.76
N THR A 384 -8.51 29.51 9.54
CA THR A 384 -7.42 30.42 9.20
C THR A 384 -7.93 31.76 8.67
N THR A 385 -7.26 32.82 9.11
CA THR A 385 -7.28 34.15 8.49
C THR A 385 -5.88 34.54 8.04
N LEU A 386 -5.72 34.93 6.77
CA LEU A 386 -4.51 35.58 6.25
C LEU A 386 -4.58 37.06 6.60
N ASN A 387 -3.51 37.60 7.18
CA ASN A 387 -3.39 39.01 7.53
C ASN A 387 -2.31 39.65 6.67
N PHE A 388 -2.71 40.66 5.92
CA PHE A 388 -1.85 41.46 5.06
C PHE A 388 -1.41 42.74 5.78
N TYR A 389 -0.31 43.31 5.32
CA TYR A 389 0.17 44.61 5.75
C TYR A 389 0.58 45.40 4.51
N GLN A 390 0.22 46.67 4.51
CA GLN A 390 0.58 47.62 3.47
C GLN A 390 1.13 48.89 4.12
N LYS A 391 2.14 49.47 3.49
CA LYS A 391 2.65 50.82 3.76
C LYS A 391 2.99 51.44 2.41
N MET A 392 1.94 51.68 1.63
CA MET A 392 2.02 52.33 0.33
C MET A 392 1.90 53.84 0.51
N HIS A 393 2.58 54.58 -0.33
CA HIS A 393 2.63 56.02 -0.33
C HIS A 393 2.40 56.54 -1.74
N ASP A 394 1.84 57.74 -1.82
CA ASP A 394 1.93 58.58 -3.00
C ASP A 394 3.12 59.52 -2.83
N TRP A 395 3.85 59.77 -3.91
CA TRP A 395 5.01 60.65 -3.89
C TRP A 395 4.61 62.03 -4.37
N GLU A 396 4.72 63.02 -3.49
CA GLU A 396 4.62 64.41 -3.90
C GLU A 396 5.91 65.18 -3.56
N LEU A 397 6.14 66.28 -4.29
CA LEU A 397 7.27 67.18 -4.05
C LEU A 397 7.29 67.76 -2.63
N THR A 398 6.11 67.97 -2.03
CA THR A 398 5.97 68.65 -0.74
C THR A 398 5.69 67.72 0.42
N HIS A 399 5.14 66.53 0.17
CA HIS A 399 4.86 65.53 1.19
C HIS A 399 4.73 64.11 0.61
N GLU A 400 4.58 63.12 1.49
CA GLU A 400 4.58 61.70 1.14
C GLU A 400 3.40 60.99 1.82
N PRO A 401 2.16 61.32 1.42
CA PRO A 401 0.99 60.85 2.13
C PRO A 401 0.90 59.31 2.03
N THR A 402 0.52 58.69 3.15
CA THR A 402 0.39 57.23 3.26
C THR A 402 -1.02 56.83 2.92
N TYR A 403 -1.19 55.93 1.94
CA TYR A 403 -2.47 55.33 1.65
C TYR A 403 -2.97 54.51 2.85
N ARG A 404 -4.27 54.62 3.13
CA ARG A 404 -4.94 53.92 4.23
C ARG A 404 -6.01 53.00 3.66
N GLU A 405 -6.22 51.84 4.27
CA GLU A 405 -7.31 50.96 3.87
C GLU A 405 -8.69 51.59 4.11
N GLU A 406 -9.65 51.35 3.20
CA GLU A 406 -11.06 51.76 3.42
C GLU A 406 -11.65 51.06 4.66
N SER A 407 -11.18 49.82 4.93
CA SER A 407 -11.56 49.05 6.10
C SER A 407 -10.47 48.06 6.50
N SER A 408 -10.26 47.88 7.80
CA SER A 408 -9.35 46.87 8.35
C SER A 408 -9.66 45.42 7.92
N ALA A 409 -10.89 45.15 7.47
CA ALA A 409 -11.30 43.85 6.92
C ALA A 409 -10.72 43.57 5.52
N GLU A 410 -10.28 44.61 4.81
CA GLU A 410 -9.67 44.45 3.48
C GLU A 410 -8.29 43.83 3.57
N LEU A 411 -7.52 44.14 4.62
CA LEU A 411 -6.23 43.50 4.93
C LEU A 411 -6.37 42.08 5.49
N LYS A 412 -7.58 41.48 5.47
CA LYS A 412 -7.82 40.13 5.96
C LYS A 412 -8.54 39.26 4.93
N PHE A 413 -8.12 38.01 4.84
CA PHE A 413 -8.86 36.97 4.12
C PHE A 413 -9.18 35.82 5.07
N ASN A 414 -10.46 35.65 5.39
CA ASN A 414 -10.94 34.60 6.30
C ASN A 414 -11.45 33.40 5.49
N PHE A 415 -10.81 32.25 5.64
CA PHE A 415 -11.19 31.04 4.92
C PHE A 415 -12.56 30.48 5.36
N ALA A 416 -13.07 30.87 6.52
CA ALA A 416 -14.41 30.48 6.96
C ALA A 416 -15.50 30.91 5.96
N THR A 417 -15.31 32.03 5.24
CA THR A 417 -16.29 32.52 4.27
C THR A 417 -16.34 31.70 2.98
N VAL A 418 -15.32 30.88 2.71
CA VAL A 418 -15.18 30.03 1.50
C VAL A 418 -15.01 28.55 1.86
N ALA A 419 -15.32 28.17 3.10
CA ALA A 419 -15.08 26.84 3.63
C ALA A 419 -15.73 25.73 2.79
N ASN A 420 -16.97 25.94 2.34
CA ASN A 420 -17.71 24.94 1.56
C ASN A 420 -17.04 24.66 0.21
N GLU A 421 -16.51 25.69 -0.46
CA GLU A 421 -15.81 25.56 -1.74
C GLU A 421 -14.50 24.78 -1.59
N ILE A 422 -13.77 25.01 -0.50
CA ILE A 422 -12.51 24.29 -0.21
C ILE A 422 -12.77 22.82 0.06
N SER A 423 -13.85 22.52 0.78
CA SER A 423 -14.21 21.16 1.19
C SER A 423 -14.67 20.31 0.01
N ALA A 424 -15.31 20.96 -0.97
CA ALA A 424 -15.77 20.35 -2.21
C ALA A 424 -14.63 20.03 -3.20
N LEU A 425 -13.38 20.42 -2.92
CA LEU A 425 -12.24 20.09 -3.78
C LEU A 425 -12.03 18.57 -3.84
N ALA A 426 -11.84 18.06 -5.05
CA ALA A 426 -11.30 16.72 -5.29
C ALA A 426 -9.80 16.68 -4.95
N PRO A 427 -9.23 15.51 -4.59
CA PRO A 427 -7.78 15.36 -4.43
C PRO A 427 -7.03 15.80 -5.71
N GLY A 428 -5.95 16.55 -5.54
CA GLY A 428 -5.17 17.18 -6.61
C GLY A 428 -5.79 18.46 -7.20
N ALA A 429 -7.06 18.77 -6.90
CA ALA A 429 -7.72 19.97 -7.44
C ALA A 429 -7.33 21.24 -6.67
N SER A 430 -7.43 22.38 -7.35
CA SER A 430 -7.19 23.69 -6.76
C SER A 430 -8.31 24.68 -7.05
N LYS A 431 -8.52 25.62 -6.13
CA LYS A 431 -9.46 26.74 -6.27
C LYS A 431 -8.75 28.04 -5.97
N THR A 432 -9.02 29.06 -6.78
CA THR A 432 -8.46 30.40 -6.60
C THR A 432 -9.55 31.39 -6.19
N PHE A 433 -9.28 32.17 -5.17
CA PHE A 433 -10.15 33.22 -4.64
C PHE A 433 -9.49 34.58 -4.90
N SER A 434 -10.24 35.55 -5.42
CA SER A 434 -9.72 36.91 -5.64
C SER A 434 -10.06 37.80 -4.44
N LYS A 435 -9.09 38.63 -4.03
CA LYS A 435 -9.23 39.62 -2.96
C LYS A 435 -8.67 40.96 -3.46
N ASN A 436 -9.51 41.97 -3.40
CA ASN A 436 -9.12 43.35 -3.65
C ASN A 436 -8.97 44.08 -2.31
N ILE A 437 -7.92 44.88 -2.17
CA ILE A 437 -7.66 45.73 -1.00
C ILE A 437 -7.66 47.15 -1.50
N LYS A 438 -8.62 47.96 -1.06
CA LYS A 438 -8.78 49.33 -1.52
C LYS A 438 -8.08 50.26 -0.54
N LEU A 439 -7.30 51.15 -1.11
CA LEU A 439 -6.56 52.12 -0.32
C LEU A 439 -6.95 53.52 -0.78
N GLU A 440 -7.10 54.41 0.17
CA GLU A 440 -7.44 55.81 -0.03
C GLU A 440 -6.40 56.70 0.64
N GLU A 441 -6.12 57.80 -0.01
CA GLU A 441 -5.28 58.87 0.48
C GLU A 441 -6.11 60.16 0.41
N SER A 442 -5.98 61.05 1.40
CA SER A 442 -6.78 62.27 1.51
C SER A 442 -5.86 63.47 1.53
N GLY A 443 -5.75 64.13 0.39
CA GLY A 443 -4.97 65.32 0.18
C GLY A 443 -5.82 66.60 0.15
N PRO A 444 -5.17 67.77 0.10
CA PRO A 444 -5.85 69.07 0.01
C PRO A 444 -6.68 69.24 -1.27
N LEU A 445 -6.35 68.48 -2.33
CA LEU A 445 -7.03 68.52 -3.62
C LEU A 445 -8.17 67.49 -3.75
N GLY A 446 -8.32 66.56 -2.80
CA GLY A 446 -9.33 65.51 -2.84
C GLY A 446 -8.85 64.16 -2.27
N VAL A 447 -9.52 63.08 -2.67
CA VAL A 447 -9.21 61.71 -2.23
C VAL A 447 -8.70 60.88 -3.41
N SER A 448 -7.44 60.46 -3.36
CA SER A 448 -6.84 59.47 -4.28
C SER A 448 -7.24 58.06 -3.88
N LYS A 449 -7.36 57.14 -4.85
CA LYS A 449 -7.77 55.76 -4.61
C LYS A 449 -7.00 54.76 -5.45
N ILE A 450 -6.44 53.74 -4.81
CA ILE A 450 -5.80 52.60 -5.45
C ILE A 450 -6.41 51.27 -4.98
N THR A 451 -6.22 50.20 -5.74
CA THR A 451 -6.62 48.85 -5.35
C THR A 451 -5.51 47.85 -5.60
N LEU A 452 -5.09 47.15 -4.55
CA LEU A 452 -4.16 46.03 -4.65
C LEU A 452 -4.93 44.75 -4.98
N HIS A 453 -4.42 43.96 -5.94
CA HIS A 453 -5.07 42.74 -6.41
C HIS A 453 -4.31 41.50 -5.94
N VAL A 454 -4.98 40.66 -5.14
CA VAL A 454 -4.43 39.42 -4.60
C VAL A 454 -5.28 38.22 -5.01
N LYS A 455 -4.64 37.14 -5.40
CA LYS A 455 -5.25 35.82 -5.62
C LYS A 455 -4.76 34.84 -4.56
N ILE A 456 -5.67 34.04 -4.03
CA ILE A 456 -5.39 33.05 -2.98
C ILE A 456 -5.77 31.69 -3.54
N LYS A 457 -4.78 30.84 -3.78
CA LYS A 457 -4.96 29.50 -4.34
C LYS A 457 -4.87 28.46 -3.25
N VAL A 458 -5.90 27.62 -3.14
CA VAL A 458 -5.95 26.48 -2.22
C VAL A 458 -5.93 25.20 -3.04
N THR A 459 -4.99 24.31 -2.75
CA THR A 459 -4.85 23.00 -3.43
C THR A 459 -5.06 21.89 -2.42
N LYS A 460 -5.90 20.91 -2.73
CA LYS A 460 -6.08 19.69 -1.93
C LYS A 460 -5.11 18.63 -2.43
N GLY A 461 -4.27 18.12 -1.55
CA GLY A 461 -3.29 17.06 -1.82
C GLY A 461 -3.88 15.67 -1.82
#